data_AF-A0A227KQK3-F1
#
_entry.id   AF-A0A227KQK3-F1
#
_cell.length_a   1.000
_cell.length_b   1.000
_cell.length_c   1.000
_cell.angle_alpha   90.00
_cell.angle_beta   90.00
_cell.angle_gamma   90.00
#
_symmetry.space_group_name_H-M   'P 1'
#
loop_
_entity.id
_entity.type
_entity.pdbx_description
1 polymer ?
#
loop_
_entity_poly.entity_id
_entity_poly.type
_entity_poly.pdbx_seq_one_letter_code
_entity_poly.pdbx_strand_id
1 'polypeptide(L)'
;MAGCGTCGSCRPDHSSKAPQSPSLVNLEVVRSIFSQAVINMMRRHISNAQGELDTEKMLEKDAFLAQWLGDTFTGKNPHFEIGPENWNPNGLAAFLRENLAHLPQAKDLLIGDDEEVIYSISKLFKDQAQGAISGFLAEGNFSTYPEELPPYASQFIEAWAMLYTGAPL
;
A
#
# COMPACT_ATOMS: atom_id res chain seq x y z
N MET A 1 -25.73 44.60 50.16
CA MET A 1 -25.74 45.14 48.77
C MET A 1 -24.66 44.38 48.01
N ALA A 2 -24.96 43.32 47.27
CA ALA A 2 -25.55 43.24 45.91
C ALA A 2 -24.58 43.64 44.78
N GLY A 3 -24.33 42.69 43.85
CA GLY A 3 -23.66 42.84 42.55
C GLY A 3 -22.36 42.02 42.42
N CYS A 4 -22.39 40.73 42.05
CA CYS A 4 -22.57 40.10 40.72
C CYS A 4 -21.38 40.31 39.75
N GLY A 5 -20.78 39.22 39.32
CA GLY A 5 -19.69 39.15 38.33
C GLY A 5 -19.43 37.70 37.90
N THR A 6 -20.35 37.15 37.11
CA THR A 6 -20.25 35.84 36.48
C THR A 6 -19.34 35.92 35.25
N CYS A 7 -18.34 35.04 35.15
CA CYS A 7 -17.80 34.50 33.90
C CYS A 7 -17.00 33.24 34.31
N GLY A 8 -17.38 32.00 34.01
CA GLY A 8 -18.01 31.54 32.79
C GLY A 8 -16.94 31.16 31.77
N SER A 9 -16.16 30.10 32.01
CA SER A 9 -15.73 29.15 30.97
C SER A 9 -14.79 28.08 31.53
N CYS A 10 -15.35 26.88 31.58
CA CYS A 10 -14.59 25.64 31.50
C CYS A 10 -13.73 25.63 30.23
N ARG A 11 -12.44 25.33 30.35
CA ARG A 11 -11.72 24.59 29.31
C ARG A 11 -10.83 23.55 29.98
N PRO A 12 -11.26 22.28 30.02
CA PRO A 12 -10.29 21.21 29.99
C PRO A 12 -9.63 21.27 28.61
N ASP A 13 -8.31 21.36 28.59
CA ASP A 13 -7.49 21.24 27.38
C ASP A 13 -7.57 19.80 26.86
N HIS A 14 -8.74 19.41 26.36
CA HIS A 14 -8.88 18.22 25.56
C HIS A 14 -8.35 18.59 24.17
N SER A 15 -7.06 18.28 23.98
CA SER A 15 -6.41 18.09 22.68
C SER A 15 -7.35 17.28 21.77
N SER A 16 -8.21 18.01 21.06
CA SER A 16 -9.12 17.48 20.06
C SER A 16 -8.27 17.26 18.82
N LYS A 17 -7.36 16.28 18.87
CA LYS A 17 -6.77 15.76 17.65
C LYS A 17 -7.93 15.12 16.91
N ALA A 18 -8.49 15.86 15.96
CA ALA A 18 -9.36 15.28 14.96
C ALA A 18 -8.66 14.02 14.41
N PRO A 19 -9.40 12.95 14.09
CA PRO A 19 -8.79 11.76 13.50
C PRO A 19 -7.97 12.19 12.28
N GLN A 20 -6.64 12.10 12.36
CA GLN A 20 -5.77 12.38 11.24
C GLN A 20 -5.76 11.14 10.35
N SER A 21 -5.89 11.35 9.04
CA SER A 21 -5.73 10.28 8.07
C SER A 21 -4.33 9.66 8.22
N PRO A 22 -4.17 8.33 8.07
CA PRO A 22 -2.86 7.70 8.10
C PRO A 22 -1.95 8.27 7.00
N SER A 23 -0.69 8.51 7.32
CA SER A 23 0.27 9.15 6.42
C SER A 23 1.02 8.15 5.54
N LEU A 24 1.18 8.44 4.24
CA LEU A 24 1.90 7.61 3.27
C LEU A 24 3.43 7.71 3.35
N VAL A 25 3.98 8.54 4.25
CA VAL A 25 5.42 8.50 4.59
C VAL A 25 5.70 7.71 5.86
N ASN A 26 4.67 7.20 6.54
CA ASN A 26 4.84 6.34 7.70
C ASN A 26 5.05 4.89 7.24
N LEU A 27 6.24 4.34 7.54
CA LEU A 27 6.61 2.97 7.17
C LEU A 27 5.61 1.92 7.67
N GLU A 28 5.08 2.04 8.88
CA GLU A 28 4.12 1.08 9.43
C GLU A 28 2.79 1.11 8.67
N VAL A 29 2.34 2.32 8.27
CA VAL A 29 1.12 2.48 7.47
C VAL A 29 1.32 1.82 6.10
N VAL A 30 2.43 2.11 5.43
CA VAL A 30 2.73 1.56 4.10
C VAL A 30 2.96 0.05 4.16
N ARG A 31 3.65 -0.46 5.19
CA ARG A 31 3.81 -1.90 5.46
C ARG A 31 2.45 -2.57 5.62
N SER A 32 1.53 -1.96 6.37
CA SER A 32 0.17 -2.48 6.54
C SER A 32 -0.60 -2.50 5.22
N ILE A 33 -0.45 -1.48 4.36
CA ILE A 33 -1.07 -1.43 3.03
C ILE A 33 -0.59 -2.61 2.18
N PHE A 34 0.72 -2.80 2.05
CA PHE A 34 1.27 -3.89 1.24
C PHE A 34 0.98 -5.26 1.83
N SER A 35 1.03 -5.43 3.15
CA SER A 35 0.63 -6.67 3.82
C SER A 35 -0.80 -7.04 3.49
N GLN A 36 -1.74 -6.10 3.65
CA GLN A 36 -3.15 -6.35 3.33
C GLN A 36 -3.37 -6.62 1.84
N ALA A 37 -2.59 -5.98 0.96
CA ALA A 37 -2.61 -6.24 -0.47
C ALA A 37 -2.25 -7.72 -0.77
N VAL A 38 -1.13 -8.21 -0.23
CA VAL A 38 -0.70 -9.61 -0.41
C VAL A 38 -1.70 -10.60 0.21
N ILE A 39 -2.19 -10.36 1.43
CA ILE A 39 -3.21 -11.21 2.07
C ILE A 39 -4.47 -11.29 1.21
N ASN A 40 -4.94 -10.14 0.70
CA ASN A 40 -6.13 -10.09 -0.13
C ASN A 40 -5.93 -10.83 -1.46
N MET A 41 -4.75 -10.75 -2.07
CA MET A 41 -4.40 -11.55 -3.24
C MET A 41 -4.38 -13.04 -2.89
N MET A 42 -3.66 -13.43 -1.84
CA MET A 42 -3.55 -14.84 -1.44
C MET A 42 -4.92 -15.48 -1.17
N ARG A 43 -5.83 -14.78 -0.46
CA ARG A 43 -7.22 -15.23 -0.27
C ARG A 43 -7.93 -15.48 -1.60
N ARG A 44 -7.81 -14.56 -2.56
CA ARG A 44 -8.44 -14.72 -3.89
C ARG A 44 -7.89 -15.90 -4.67
N HIS A 45 -6.57 -16.08 -4.66
CA HIS A 45 -5.91 -17.18 -5.35
C HIS A 45 -6.25 -18.54 -4.72
N ILE A 46 -6.35 -18.63 -3.40
CA ILE A 46 -6.84 -19.83 -2.70
C ILE A 46 -8.30 -20.12 -3.08
N SER A 47 -9.20 -19.14 -3.00
CA SER A 47 -10.60 -19.33 -3.42
C SER A 47 -10.71 -19.73 -4.88
N ASN A 48 -9.86 -19.21 -5.77
CA ASN A 48 -9.82 -19.63 -7.17
C ASN A 48 -9.36 -21.09 -7.31
N ALA A 49 -8.30 -21.49 -6.62
CA ALA A 49 -7.82 -22.87 -6.62
C ALA A 49 -8.85 -23.87 -6.05
N GLN A 50 -9.72 -23.42 -5.15
CA GLN A 50 -10.83 -24.21 -4.59
C GLN A 50 -12.09 -24.20 -5.47
N GLY A 51 -12.11 -23.43 -6.58
CA GLY A 51 -13.27 -23.30 -7.46
C GLY A 51 -14.37 -22.37 -6.94
N GLU A 52 -14.11 -21.61 -5.89
CA GLU A 52 -15.06 -20.68 -5.27
C GLU A 52 -15.06 -19.28 -5.92
N LEU A 53 -13.96 -18.94 -6.60
CA LEU A 53 -13.80 -17.69 -7.34
C LEU A 53 -13.37 -17.98 -8.78
N ASP A 54 -14.07 -17.41 -9.75
CA ASP A 54 -13.68 -17.54 -11.15
C ASP A 54 -12.35 -16.84 -11.46
N THR A 55 -11.57 -17.41 -12.38
CA THR A 55 -10.23 -16.91 -12.75
C THR A 55 -10.29 -15.50 -13.32
N GLU A 56 -11.27 -15.18 -14.17
CA GLU A 56 -11.45 -13.83 -14.72
C GLU A 56 -11.73 -12.84 -13.58
N LYS A 57 -12.61 -13.21 -12.65
CA LYS A 57 -12.95 -12.36 -11.50
C LYS A 57 -11.77 -12.14 -10.55
N MET A 58 -10.94 -13.16 -10.36
CA MET A 58 -9.70 -13.04 -9.58
C MET A 58 -8.75 -12.02 -10.23
N LEU A 59 -8.48 -12.17 -11.53
CA LEU A 59 -7.57 -11.29 -12.27
C LEU A 59 -8.08 -9.85 -12.33
N GLU A 60 -9.39 -9.64 -12.50
CA GLU A 60 -10.02 -8.32 -12.45
C GLU A 60 -9.79 -7.65 -11.08
N LYS A 61 -9.95 -8.38 -9.98
CA LYS A 61 -9.72 -7.87 -8.62
C LYS A 61 -8.26 -7.55 -8.35
N ASP A 62 -7.33 -8.36 -8.87
CA ASP A 62 -5.89 -8.09 -8.74
C ASP A 62 -5.47 -6.87 -9.58
N ALA A 63 -6.03 -6.69 -10.78
CA ALA A 63 -5.83 -5.49 -11.58
C ALA A 63 -6.38 -4.25 -10.87
N PHE A 64 -7.58 -4.34 -10.28
CA PHE A 64 -8.16 -3.26 -9.49
C PHE A 64 -7.30 -2.92 -8.27
N LEU A 65 -6.71 -3.91 -7.59
CA LEU A 65 -5.80 -3.67 -6.47
C LEU A 65 -4.56 -2.86 -6.92
N ALA A 66 -3.96 -3.20 -8.06
CA ALA A 66 -2.82 -2.44 -8.59
C ALA A 66 -3.21 -0.98 -8.93
N GLN A 67 -4.40 -0.78 -9.50
CA GLN A 67 -4.94 0.56 -9.74
C GLN A 67 -5.15 1.33 -8.42
N TRP A 68 -5.75 0.69 -7.41
CA TRP A 68 -6.01 1.28 -6.10
C TRP A 68 -4.71 1.66 -5.37
N LEU A 69 -3.66 0.85 -5.48
CA LEU A 69 -2.32 1.20 -4.97
C LEU A 69 -1.79 2.45 -5.67
N GLY A 70 -1.88 2.52 -7.00
CA GLY A 70 -1.48 3.71 -7.76
C GLY A 70 -2.28 4.96 -7.37
N ASP A 71 -3.61 4.87 -7.25
CA ASP A 71 -4.47 5.97 -6.77
C ASP A 71 -4.06 6.41 -5.35
N THR A 72 -3.70 5.45 -4.49
CA THR A 72 -3.26 5.73 -3.13
C THR A 72 -1.95 6.50 -3.11
N PHE A 73 -0.92 6.00 -3.78
CA PHE A 73 0.41 6.60 -3.73
C PHE A 73 0.62 7.80 -4.68
N THR A 74 -0.37 8.10 -5.53
CA THR A 74 -0.46 9.37 -6.25
C THR A 74 -1.28 10.43 -5.51
N GLY A 75 -1.83 10.11 -4.33
CA GLY A 75 -2.60 11.05 -3.50
C GLY A 75 -4.07 11.22 -3.91
N LYS A 76 -4.60 10.36 -4.77
CA LYS A 76 -6.00 10.38 -5.20
C LYS A 76 -6.93 9.67 -4.20
N ASN A 77 -6.38 8.86 -3.30
CA ASN A 77 -7.16 8.19 -2.25
C ASN A 77 -7.33 9.09 -1.00
N PRO A 78 -8.54 9.61 -0.72
CA PRO A 78 -8.78 10.55 0.37
C PRO A 78 -8.66 9.94 1.77
N HIS A 79 -8.55 8.61 1.88
CA HIS A 79 -8.36 7.93 3.15
C HIS A 79 -6.96 8.13 3.74
N PHE A 80 -5.99 8.55 2.93
CA PHE A 80 -4.59 8.70 3.35
C PHE A 80 -4.10 10.13 3.17
N GLU A 81 -3.21 10.55 4.07
CA GLU A 81 -2.48 11.80 3.95
C GLU A 81 -1.23 11.59 3.09
N ILE A 82 -1.04 12.45 2.08
CA ILE A 82 0.19 12.45 1.27
C ILE A 82 1.39 12.95 2.09
N GLY A 83 2.58 12.53 1.69
CA GLY A 83 3.79 13.01 2.36
C GLY A 83 4.01 14.52 2.20
N PRO A 84 4.67 15.17 3.18
CA PRO A 84 5.02 16.58 3.09
C PRO A 84 5.99 16.83 1.91
N GLU A 85 6.19 18.11 1.57
CA GLU A 85 7.25 18.53 0.63
C GLU A 85 7.16 17.88 -0.77
N ASN A 86 5.95 17.65 -1.28
CA ASN A 86 5.69 17.04 -2.58
C ASN A 86 6.21 15.60 -2.71
N TRP A 87 6.24 14.83 -1.61
CA TRP A 87 6.61 13.42 -1.68
C TRP A 87 5.72 12.64 -2.67
N ASN A 88 4.40 12.72 -2.55
CA ASN A 88 3.48 12.10 -3.50
C ASN A 88 2.91 13.16 -4.47
N PRO A 89 2.84 12.89 -5.79
CA PRO A 89 3.47 11.78 -6.50
C PRO A 89 4.98 12.01 -6.80
N ASN A 90 5.44 13.26 -6.83
CA ASN A 90 6.69 13.63 -7.49
C ASN A 90 7.95 13.04 -6.84
N GLY A 91 8.12 13.22 -5.52
CA GLY A 91 9.27 12.70 -4.77
C GLY A 91 9.39 11.19 -4.84
N LEU A 92 8.27 10.48 -4.68
CA LEU A 92 8.20 9.03 -4.80
C LEU A 92 8.59 8.57 -6.20
N ALA A 93 8.05 9.18 -7.26
CA ALA A 93 8.38 8.79 -8.62
C ALA A 93 9.88 9.02 -8.94
N ALA A 94 10.47 10.13 -8.47
CA ALA A 94 11.91 10.36 -8.58
C ALA A 94 12.72 9.29 -7.85
N PHE A 95 12.33 8.96 -6.61
CA PHE A 95 12.98 7.92 -5.81
C PHE A 95 12.89 6.53 -6.45
N LEU A 96 11.72 6.17 -7.00
CA LEU A 96 11.51 4.91 -7.72
C LEU A 96 12.43 4.81 -8.94
N ARG A 97 12.58 5.89 -9.72
CA ARG A 97 13.48 5.92 -10.87
C ARG A 97 14.93 5.71 -10.46
N GLU A 98 15.39 6.38 -9.41
CA GLU A 98 16.75 6.24 -8.90
C GLU A 98 17.03 4.81 -8.40
N ASN A 99 16.11 4.23 -7.62
CA ASN A 99 16.36 2.97 -6.94
C ASN A 99 16.01 1.74 -7.76
N LEU A 100 15.17 1.84 -8.80
CA LEU A 100 14.78 0.69 -9.61
C LEU A 100 15.40 0.67 -11.02
N ALA A 101 16.10 1.73 -11.46
CA ALA A 101 16.66 1.79 -12.82
C ALA A 101 17.63 0.65 -13.16
N HIS A 102 18.23 0.02 -12.15
CA HIS A 102 19.13 -1.11 -12.33
C HIS A 102 18.41 -2.45 -12.58
N LEU A 103 17.09 -2.52 -12.32
CA LEU A 103 16.29 -3.73 -12.52
C LEU A 103 15.77 -3.78 -13.95
N PRO A 104 16.13 -4.80 -14.76
CA PRO A 104 15.68 -4.91 -16.15
C PRO A 104 14.16 -4.87 -16.30
N GLN A 105 13.44 -5.54 -15.39
CA GLN A 105 11.98 -5.61 -15.38
C GLN A 105 11.28 -4.28 -15.02
N ALA A 106 11.99 -3.30 -14.47
CA ALA A 106 11.45 -2.00 -14.12
C ALA A 106 11.71 -0.94 -15.19
N LYS A 107 12.70 -1.15 -16.07
CA LYS A 107 13.22 -0.10 -16.98
C LYS A 107 12.14 0.60 -17.79
N ASP A 108 11.25 -0.16 -18.43
CA ASP A 108 10.19 0.41 -19.27
C ASP A 108 9.03 0.98 -18.42
N LEU A 109 8.87 0.50 -17.19
CA LEU A 109 7.85 0.96 -16.23
C LEU A 109 8.19 2.31 -15.58
N LEU A 110 9.46 2.73 -15.70
CA LEU A 110 9.97 3.99 -15.16
C LEU A 110 9.88 5.15 -16.17
N ILE A 111 9.34 4.88 -17.37
CA ILE A 111 9.11 5.85 -18.44
C ILE A 111 7.68 6.40 -18.30
N GLY A 112 7.54 7.72 -18.39
CA GLY A 112 6.25 8.39 -18.29
C GLY A 112 6.28 9.52 -17.26
N ASP A 113 5.14 10.15 -17.05
CA ASP A 113 4.96 11.10 -15.96
C ASP A 113 5.01 10.43 -14.58
N ASP A 114 5.02 11.23 -13.51
CA ASP A 114 5.19 10.71 -12.15
C ASP A 114 4.06 9.80 -11.69
N GLU A 115 2.83 10.05 -12.14
CA GLU A 115 1.71 9.17 -11.82
C GLU A 115 1.81 7.86 -12.61
N GLU A 116 2.09 7.94 -13.91
CA GLU A 116 2.27 6.78 -14.79
C GLU A 116 3.33 5.81 -14.24
N VAL A 117 4.44 6.34 -13.74
CA VAL A 117 5.49 5.54 -13.09
C VAL A 117 4.96 4.85 -11.84
N ILE A 118 4.25 5.55 -10.95
CA ILE A 118 3.70 4.95 -9.72
C ILE A 118 2.67 3.86 -10.05
N TYR A 119 1.79 4.06 -11.04
CA TYR A 119 0.85 3.02 -11.49
C TYR A 119 1.58 1.82 -12.08
N SER A 120 2.60 2.04 -12.91
CA SER A 120 3.36 0.97 -13.56
C SER A 120 4.15 0.14 -12.55
N ILE A 121 4.76 0.80 -11.57
CA ILE A 121 5.47 0.12 -10.47
C ILE A 121 4.50 -0.58 -9.52
N SER A 122 3.29 -0.06 -9.30
CA SER A 122 2.24 -0.76 -8.53
C SER A 122 1.77 -2.05 -9.23
N LYS A 123 1.76 -2.07 -10.58
CA LYS A 123 1.53 -3.30 -11.35
C LYS A 123 2.68 -4.29 -11.21
N LEU A 124 3.94 -3.82 -11.19
CA LEU A 124 5.10 -4.68 -10.94
C LEU A 124 5.03 -5.37 -9.58
N PHE A 125 4.65 -4.64 -8.51
CA PHE A 125 4.39 -5.22 -7.20
C PHE A 125 3.36 -6.36 -7.29
N LYS A 126 2.22 -6.08 -7.92
CA LYS A 126 1.14 -7.06 -8.11
C LYS A 126 1.65 -8.30 -8.86
N ASP A 127 2.39 -8.13 -9.95
CA ASP A 127 2.87 -9.24 -10.76
C ASP A 127 3.88 -10.11 -9.99
N GLN A 128 4.77 -9.50 -9.21
CA GLN A 128 5.70 -10.24 -8.35
C GLN A 128 4.97 -10.98 -7.24
N ALA A 129 4.00 -10.34 -6.58
CA ALA A 129 3.18 -10.98 -5.55
C ALA A 129 2.40 -12.17 -6.13
N GLN A 130 1.79 -12.00 -7.31
CA GLN A 130 1.07 -13.06 -8.01
C GLN A 130 1.98 -14.24 -8.37
N GLY A 131 3.20 -13.98 -8.83
CA GLY A 131 4.19 -15.02 -9.11
C GLY A 131 4.56 -15.83 -7.86
N ALA A 132 4.81 -15.14 -6.75
CA ALA A 132 5.13 -15.77 -5.48
C ALA A 132 3.96 -16.62 -4.93
N ILE A 133 2.74 -16.09 -4.99
CA ILE A 133 1.52 -16.80 -4.56
C ILE A 133 1.29 -18.04 -5.44
N SER A 134 1.39 -17.91 -6.76
CA SER A 134 1.24 -19.04 -7.69
C SER A 134 2.26 -20.14 -7.41
N GLY A 135 3.53 -19.78 -7.17
CA GLY A 135 4.59 -20.73 -6.82
C GLY A 135 4.28 -21.48 -5.51
N PHE A 136 3.85 -20.75 -4.48
CA PHE A 136 3.46 -21.33 -3.20
C PHE A 136 2.29 -22.31 -3.31
N LEU A 137 1.26 -21.97 -4.08
CA LEU A 137 0.11 -22.84 -4.29
C LEU A 137 0.47 -24.08 -5.13
N ALA A 138 1.38 -23.95 -6.10
CA ALA A 138 1.85 -25.06 -6.92
C ALA A 138 2.61 -26.13 -6.12
N GLU A 139 3.23 -25.74 -5.00
CA GLU A 139 3.86 -26.66 -4.04
C GLU A 139 2.84 -27.44 -3.18
N GLY A 140 1.53 -27.22 -3.38
CA GLY A 140 0.47 -27.84 -2.60
C GLY A 140 0.26 -27.20 -1.23
N ASN A 141 0.88 -26.04 -0.98
CA ASN A 141 0.72 -25.29 0.26
C ASN A 141 -0.60 -24.52 0.24
N PHE A 142 -1.68 -25.19 0.59
CA PHE A 142 -2.94 -24.53 0.94
C PHE A 142 -2.87 -24.15 2.42
N SER A 143 -2.29 -22.99 2.73
CA SER A 143 -2.38 -22.47 4.09
C SER A 143 -3.87 -22.37 4.47
N THR A 144 -4.25 -22.99 5.58
CA THR A 144 -5.58 -22.83 6.18
C THR A 144 -5.74 -21.44 6.82
N TYR A 145 -4.65 -20.67 6.91
CA TYR A 145 -4.59 -19.33 7.46
C TYR A 145 -3.96 -18.37 6.43
N PRO A 146 -4.73 -17.78 5.52
CA PRO A 146 -4.22 -16.80 4.56
C PRO A 146 -3.68 -15.52 5.22
N GLU A 147 -3.98 -15.32 6.51
CA GLU A 147 -3.40 -14.25 7.35
C GLU A 147 -1.93 -14.52 7.70
N GLU A 148 -1.52 -15.79 7.70
CA GLU A 148 -0.16 -16.22 7.98
C GLU A 148 0.64 -16.22 6.68
N LEU A 149 1.07 -15.01 6.31
CA LEU A 149 1.94 -14.81 5.16
C LEU A 149 3.20 -15.70 5.28
N PRO A 150 3.61 -16.39 4.21
CA PRO A 150 4.84 -17.15 4.21
C PRO A 150 6.04 -16.29 4.64
N PRO A 151 7.09 -16.86 5.29
CA PRO A 151 8.22 -16.06 5.79
C PRO A 151 8.89 -15.15 4.74
N TYR A 152 8.94 -15.60 3.48
CA TYR A 152 9.49 -14.81 2.37
C TYR A 152 8.63 -13.58 2.03
N ALA A 153 7.32 -13.61 2.29
CA ALA A 153 6.43 -12.49 2.01
C ALA A 153 6.71 -11.30 2.93
N SER A 154 7.22 -11.53 4.14
CA SER A 154 7.59 -10.44 5.06
C SER A 154 8.74 -9.60 4.52
N GLN A 155 9.79 -10.22 3.97
CA GLN A 155 10.92 -9.51 3.35
C GLN A 155 10.49 -8.75 2.09
N PHE A 156 9.63 -9.39 1.27
CA PHE A 156 9.03 -8.77 0.10
C PHE A 156 8.22 -7.51 0.48
N ILE A 157 7.30 -7.62 1.45
CA ILE A 157 6.49 -6.50 1.93
C ILE A 157 7.37 -5.39 2.49
N GLU A 158 8.40 -5.75 3.27
CA GLU A 158 9.30 -4.76 3.86
C GLU A 158 10.04 -3.97 2.78
N ALA A 159 10.59 -4.65 1.77
CA ALA A 159 11.29 -4.00 0.67
C ALA A 159 10.39 -3.01 -0.09
N TRP A 160 9.15 -3.40 -0.38
CA TRP A 160 8.18 -2.53 -1.05
C TRP A 160 7.71 -1.37 -0.16
N ALA A 161 7.57 -1.61 1.15
CA ALA A 161 7.21 -0.55 2.09
C ALA A 161 8.32 0.50 2.19
N MET A 162 9.57 0.07 2.34
CA MET A 162 10.72 0.97 2.40
C MET A 162 10.85 1.79 1.11
N LEU A 163 10.69 1.13 -0.04
CA LEU A 163 10.73 1.78 -1.35
C LEU A 163 9.67 2.89 -1.50
N TYR A 164 8.46 2.67 -1.01
CA TYR A 164 7.34 3.62 -1.13
C TYR A 164 7.36 4.75 -0.09
N THR A 165 8.07 4.57 1.02
CA THR A 165 8.30 5.64 2.01
C THR A 165 9.60 6.40 1.81
N GLY A 166 10.46 5.97 0.88
CA GLY A 166 11.81 6.52 0.75
C GLY A 166 12.72 6.19 1.93
N ALA A 167 12.41 5.10 2.65
CA ALA A 167 13.26 4.63 3.74
C ALA A 167 14.53 3.97 3.15
N PRO A 168 15.63 3.90 3.92
CA PRO A 168 16.85 3.24 3.47
C PRO A 168 16.59 1.79 3.03
N LEU A 169 17.07 1.43 1.84
CA LEU A 169 16.99 0.08 1.25
C LEU A 169 18.19 -0.79 1.65
#